data_AF-A0A6L7LJH5-F1
#
_entry.id   AF-A0A6L7LJH5-F1
#
_cell.length_a   1.000
_cell.length_b   1.000
_cell.length_c   1.000
_cell.angle_alpha   90.00
_cell.angle_beta   90.00
_cell.angle_gamma   90.00
#
_symmetry.space_group_name_H-M   'P 1'
#
loop_
_entity.id
_entity.type
_entity.pdbx_description
1 polymer ?
#
loop_
_entity_poly.entity_id
_entity_poly.type
_entity_poly.pdbx_seq_one_letter_code
_entity_poly.pdbx_strand_id
1 'polypeptide(L)'
;MRRLSEALSAPVVAFRNGQGVMSADAPLHVTMPVAHALWPKVDLVIGLGSRMQTQIMAWGTDGNLKIIHVTIDPNEIGRIRNPTVGLCADLGDALPALLSVLEGKEGKRDDWVETVLSEKARVNSRISEKLAAQLAWLRAIRAELPRNGILVDEITQMGYVSRFGFPSYLPRTVVTPGYQATLGYGYATALGAADARRDVPVVNFCGDGGIMFTLNELATAVLHEIPLTTVVFSDGHFGNVRGLQRDHYQGRFIATDLANPDFVKCAEAFGTQGLRATTPDELRARLREGMAHAGPTLIEVPVGEFNSPWEFIHMPRNRGL
;
A
#
# COMPACT_ATOMS: atom_id res chain seq x y z
N MET A 1 -3.16 11.22 15.30
CA MET A 1 -4.05 10.13 14.84
C MET A 1 -4.48 9.18 15.93
N ARG A 2 -3.59 8.38 16.53
CA ARG A 2 -3.96 7.40 17.58
C ARG A 2 -4.86 7.97 18.70
N ARG A 3 -4.42 9.07 19.33
CA ARG A 3 -5.20 9.77 20.37
C ARG A 3 -6.62 10.15 19.93
N LEU A 4 -6.78 10.61 18.69
CA LEU A 4 -8.09 10.99 18.14
C LEU A 4 -8.98 9.76 17.93
N SER A 5 -8.39 8.68 17.40
CA SER A 5 -9.08 7.39 17.23
C SER A 5 -9.57 6.84 18.57
N GLU A 6 -8.72 6.89 19.60
CA GLU A 6 -9.05 6.41 20.95
C GLU A 6 -10.13 7.29 21.59
N ALA A 7 -9.98 8.62 21.56
CA ALA A 7 -10.97 9.55 22.13
C ALA A 7 -12.37 9.39 21.53
N LEU A 8 -12.43 9.08 20.23
CA LEU A 8 -13.69 8.91 19.52
C LEU A 8 -14.14 7.44 19.44
N SER A 9 -13.35 6.45 19.86
CA SER A 9 -13.56 5.04 19.46
C SER A 9 -13.79 4.88 17.95
N ALA A 10 -13.05 5.60 17.12
CA ALA A 10 -13.25 5.68 15.67
C ALA A 10 -12.22 4.83 14.90
N PRO A 11 -12.64 3.94 13.98
CA PRO A 11 -11.72 3.24 13.10
C PRO A 11 -11.00 4.22 12.16
N VAL A 12 -9.72 3.97 11.91
CA VAL A 12 -8.90 4.77 11.00
C VAL A 12 -8.47 3.93 9.82
N VAL A 13 -8.79 4.44 8.63
CA VAL A 13 -8.30 3.95 7.35
C VAL A 13 -7.40 4.99 6.73
N ALA A 14 -6.29 4.55 6.16
CA ALA A 14 -5.46 5.39 5.31
C ALA A 14 -5.62 4.97 3.84
N PHE A 15 -5.53 5.94 2.94
CA PHE A 15 -5.28 5.61 1.54
C PHE A 15 -3.82 5.15 1.38
N ARG A 16 -3.46 4.59 0.22
CA ARG A 16 -2.13 3.99 -0.01
C ARG A 16 -0.94 4.88 0.42
N ASN A 17 -0.98 6.19 0.14
CA ASN A 17 0.09 7.13 0.52
C ASN A 17 0.04 7.57 2.00
N GLY A 18 -1.04 7.27 2.71
CA GLY A 18 -1.18 7.56 4.14
C GLY A 18 -0.86 6.34 5.02
N GLN A 19 -0.44 5.21 4.45
CA GLN A 19 -0.14 4.03 5.26
C GLN A 19 0.89 4.36 6.36
N GLY A 20 0.63 3.84 7.56
CA GLY A 20 1.48 4.08 8.74
C GLY A 20 1.13 5.34 9.56
N VAL A 21 0.22 6.22 9.10
CA VAL A 21 -0.31 7.32 9.94
C VAL A 21 -0.98 6.80 11.22
N MET A 22 -1.46 5.56 11.19
CA MET A 22 -1.76 4.77 12.36
C MET A 22 -1.11 3.40 12.19
N SER A 23 -0.48 2.92 13.26
CA SER A 23 0.17 1.60 13.26
C SER A 23 -0.83 0.50 12.99
N ALA A 24 -0.46 -0.48 12.17
CA ALA A 24 -1.29 -1.65 11.89
C ALA A 24 -1.64 -2.49 13.13
N ASP A 25 -0.86 -2.37 14.21
CA ASP A 25 -1.14 -3.02 15.50
C ASP A 25 -2.27 -2.37 16.28
N ALA A 26 -2.63 -1.13 15.94
CA ALA A 26 -3.72 -0.45 16.62
C ALA A 26 -5.03 -1.22 16.36
N PRO A 27 -5.83 -1.54 17.40
CA PRO A 27 -7.05 -2.32 17.24
C PRO A 27 -8.00 -1.74 16.19
N LEU A 28 -8.14 -0.42 16.20
CA LEU A 28 -9.00 0.37 15.31
C LEU A 28 -8.34 0.73 13.96
N HIS A 29 -7.15 0.20 13.64
CA HIS A 29 -6.60 0.32 12.30
C HIS A 29 -7.37 -0.63 11.37
N VAL A 30 -7.89 -0.08 10.28
CA VAL A 30 -8.64 -0.85 9.28
C VAL A 30 -8.09 -0.59 7.88
N THR A 31 -8.14 -1.61 7.04
CA THR A 31 -7.76 -1.50 5.62
C THR A 31 -8.93 -0.95 4.80
N MET A 32 -8.68 -0.53 3.56
CA MET A 32 -9.73 -0.04 2.66
C MET A 32 -10.91 -1.02 2.49
N PRO A 33 -10.70 -2.34 2.33
CA PRO A 33 -11.80 -3.32 2.30
C PRO A 33 -12.65 -3.37 3.58
N VAL A 34 -12.00 -3.26 4.75
CA VAL A 34 -12.71 -3.24 6.04
C VAL A 34 -13.48 -1.93 6.20
N ALA A 35 -12.86 -0.80 5.83
CA ALA A 35 -13.51 0.51 5.86
C ALA A 35 -14.71 0.57 4.91
N HIS A 36 -14.65 -0.06 3.75
CA HIS A 36 -15.79 -0.21 2.84
C HIS A 36 -16.93 -0.95 3.53
N ALA A 37 -16.67 -2.11 4.15
CA ALA A 37 -17.68 -2.87 4.88
C ALA A 37 -18.34 -2.09 6.04
N LEU A 38 -17.60 -1.17 6.66
CA LEU A 38 -18.09 -0.29 7.73
C LEU A 38 -18.82 0.96 7.21
N TRP A 39 -18.57 1.38 5.97
CA TRP A 39 -19.09 2.60 5.35
C TRP A 39 -20.62 2.80 5.44
N PRO A 40 -21.49 1.79 5.25
CA PRO A 40 -22.93 1.97 5.40
C PRO A 40 -23.37 2.10 6.87
N LYS A 41 -22.50 1.76 7.83
CA LYS A 41 -22.82 1.72 9.27
C LYS A 41 -22.42 2.99 10.02
N VAL A 42 -21.68 3.90 9.38
CA VAL A 42 -21.21 5.15 10.01
C VAL A 42 -22.18 6.30 9.77
N ASP A 43 -22.26 7.21 10.72
CA ASP A 43 -23.01 8.47 10.64
C ASP A 43 -22.10 9.68 10.40
N LEU A 44 -20.83 9.59 10.78
CA LEU A 44 -19.82 10.64 10.64
C LEU A 44 -18.52 10.09 10.05
N VAL A 45 -17.95 10.86 9.12
CA VAL A 45 -16.60 10.64 8.56
C VAL A 45 -15.78 11.91 8.70
N ILE A 46 -14.55 11.77 9.18
CA ILE A 46 -13.57 12.87 9.28
C ILE A 46 -12.45 12.62 8.28
N GLY A 47 -12.50 13.34 7.15
CA GLY A 47 -11.45 13.33 6.13
C GLY A 47 -10.31 14.24 6.52
N LEU A 48 -9.17 13.66 6.91
CA LEU A 48 -7.97 14.40 7.33
C LEU A 48 -6.90 14.32 6.24
N GLY A 49 -6.60 15.44 5.56
CA GLY A 49 -5.55 15.50 4.54
C GLY A 49 -5.80 14.53 3.37
N SER A 50 -7.07 14.26 3.09
CA SER A 50 -7.52 13.27 2.10
C SER A 50 -8.54 13.90 1.18
N ARG A 51 -8.50 13.53 -0.10
CA ARG A 51 -9.53 13.90 -1.09
C ARG A 51 -10.83 13.11 -0.92
N MET A 52 -10.81 12.02 -0.15
CA MET A 52 -11.94 11.08 0.04
C MET A 52 -12.60 10.62 -1.28
N GLN A 53 -11.83 10.61 -2.37
CA GLN A 53 -12.36 10.43 -3.72
C GLN A 53 -13.05 9.07 -3.89
N THR A 54 -12.39 7.99 -3.49
CA THR A 54 -12.95 6.63 -3.57
C THR A 54 -14.21 6.51 -2.72
N GLN A 55 -14.18 7.01 -1.49
CA GLN A 55 -15.28 6.92 -0.53
C GLN A 55 -16.51 7.66 -1.05
N ILE A 56 -16.36 8.87 -1.58
CA ILE A 56 -17.49 9.67 -2.04
C ILE A 56 -17.98 9.21 -3.42
N MET A 57 -17.07 9.03 -4.40
CA MET A 57 -17.47 8.75 -5.78
C MET A 57 -17.89 7.29 -5.98
N ALA A 58 -17.11 6.35 -5.44
CA ALA A 58 -17.33 4.92 -5.68
C ALA A 58 -18.25 4.29 -4.63
N TRP A 59 -17.97 4.49 -3.33
CA TRP A 59 -18.76 3.82 -2.26
C TRP A 59 -20.12 4.48 -2.03
N GLY A 60 -20.22 5.78 -2.35
CA GLY A 60 -21.44 6.57 -2.32
C GLY A 60 -21.74 7.22 -0.97
N THR A 61 -22.75 8.07 -0.92
CA THR A 61 -23.13 8.85 0.27
C THR A 61 -24.65 9.05 0.30
N ASP A 62 -25.22 9.32 1.47
CA ASP A 62 -26.64 9.66 1.65
C ASP A 62 -26.81 10.92 2.51
N GLY A 63 -28.06 11.28 2.85
CA GLY A 63 -28.36 12.43 3.72
C GLY A 63 -28.04 12.22 5.21
N ASN A 64 -27.85 10.95 5.62
CA ASN A 64 -27.54 10.58 7.00
C ASN A 64 -26.04 10.69 7.28
N LEU A 65 -25.19 10.60 6.27
CA LEU A 65 -23.74 10.75 6.42
C LEU A 65 -23.34 12.21 6.60
N LYS A 66 -22.73 12.52 7.75
CA LYS A 66 -22.04 13.78 7.98
C LYS A 66 -20.57 13.64 7.61
N ILE A 67 -20.04 14.67 6.97
CA ILE A 67 -18.64 14.70 6.52
C ILE A 67 -17.97 15.94 7.08
N ILE A 68 -16.91 15.75 7.85
CA ILE A 68 -15.96 16.81 8.21
C ILE A 68 -14.75 16.63 7.30
N HIS A 69 -14.37 17.67 6.55
CA HIS A 69 -13.24 17.62 5.63
C HIS A 69 -12.20 18.66 5.99
N VAL A 70 -11.04 18.19 6.47
CA VAL A 70 -9.90 19.03 6.83
C VAL A 70 -8.79 18.84 5.79
N THR A 71 -8.42 19.93 5.12
CA THR A 71 -7.41 19.93 4.06
C THR A 71 -6.67 21.27 4.06
N ILE A 72 -5.40 21.26 3.67
CA ILE A 72 -4.61 22.49 3.55
C ILE A 72 -4.91 23.24 2.25
N ASP A 73 -5.39 22.53 1.22
CA ASP A 73 -5.76 23.13 -0.07
C ASP A 73 -7.25 23.52 -0.07
N PRO A 74 -7.58 24.82 -0.14
CA PRO A 74 -8.98 25.28 -0.15
C PRO A 74 -9.75 24.77 -1.38
N ASN A 75 -9.07 24.47 -2.50
CA ASN A 75 -9.72 23.99 -3.72
C ASN A 75 -10.21 22.54 -3.62
N GLU A 76 -9.78 21.79 -2.60
CA GLU A 76 -10.25 20.42 -2.37
C GLU A 76 -11.57 20.41 -1.56
N ILE A 77 -11.89 21.47 -0.82
CA ILE A 77 -13.14 21.59 -0.08
C ILE A 77 -14.29 21.75 -1.07
N GLY A 78 -15.27 20.84 -1.02
CA GLY A 78 -16.44 20.90 -1.91
C GLY A 78 -16.19 20.41 -3.34
N ARG A 79 -14.94 20.11 -3.73
CA ARG A 79 -14.57 19.67 -5.09
C ARG A 79 -15.35 18.46 -5.58
N ILE A 80 -15.52 17.46 -4.72
CA ILE A 80 -16.25 16.22 -5.05
C ILE A 80 -17.67 16.26 -4.48
N ARG A 81 -17.81 16.70 -3.22
CA ARG A 81 -19.08 16.89 -2.52
C ARG A 81 -18.89 17.94 -1.45
N ASN A 82 -19.89 18.79 -1.24
CA ASN A 82 -19.90 19.72 -0.12
C ASN A 82 -19.92 18.96 1.21
N PRO A 83 -18.90 19.13 2.07
CA PRO A 83 -18.91 18.52 3.40
C PRO A 83 -19.92 19.21 4.30
N THR A 84 -20.31 18.56 5.39
CA THR A 84 -21.08 19.20 6.47
C THR A 84 -20.26 20.32 7.10
N VAL A 85 -18.97 20.09 7.29
CA VAL A 85 -18.00 21.09 7.76
C VAL A 85 -16.73 20.97 6.93
N GLY A 86 -16.34 22.05 6.26
CA GLY A 86 -15.04 22.16 5.58
C GLY A 86 -14.09 23.02 6.42
N LEU A 87 -12.87 22.54 6.66
CA LEU A 87 -11.83 23.27 7.38
C LEU A 87 -10.57 23.34 6.53
N CYS A 88 -10.21 24.55 6.10
CA CYS A 88 -8.95 24.81 5.41
C CYS A 88 -7.85 25.03 6.45
N ALA A 89 -7.04 24.01 6.76
CA ALA A 89 -6.04 24.07 7.81
C ALA A 89 -4.92 23.04 7.62
N ASP A 90 -3.75 23.35 8.16
CA ASP A 90 -2.69 22.37 8.38
C ASP A 90 -3.11 21.38 9.50
N LEU A 91 -2.89 20.09 9.28
CA LEU A 91 -3.26 19.05 10.26
C LEU A 91 -2.41 19.10 11.53
N GLY A 92 -1.18 19.61 11.46
CA GLY A 92 -0.31 19.87 12.58
C GLY A 92 -0.90 20.86 13.58
N ASP A 93 -1.70 21.82 13.10
CA ASP A 93 -2.40 22.79 13.95
C ASP A 93 -3.82 22.33 14.31
N ALA A 94 -4.55 21.79 13.34
CA ALA A 94 -5.95 21.41 13.53
C ALA A 94 -6.14 20.22 14.48
N LEU A 95 -5.25 19.21 14.44
CA LEU A 95 -5.40 18.02 15.28
C LEU A 95 -5.20 18.30 16.78
N PRO A 96 -4.16 19.03 17.22
CA PRO A 96 -4.03 19.43 18.63
C PRO A 96 -5.24 20.23 19.13
N ALA A 97 -5.74 21.19 18.35
CA ALA A 97 -6.92 21.98 18.70
C ALA A 97 -8.17 21.10 18.85
N LEU A 98 -8.39 20.18 17.91
CA LEU A 98 -9.51 19.23 17.98
C LEU A 98 -9.40 18.32 19.22
N LEU A 99 -8.20 17.81 19.51
CA LEU A 99 -7.97 16.97 20.68
C LEU A 99 -8.25 17.72 21.99
N SER A 100 -7.81 18.97 22.11
CA SER A 100 -8.07 19.78 23.30
C SER A 100 -9.57 19.99 23.54
N VAL A 101 -10.38 20.17 22.49
CA VAL A 101 -11.84 20.30 22.62
C VAL A 101 -12.52 18.98 23.03
N LEU A 102 -11.90 17.84 22.73
CA LEU A 102 -12.38 16.50 23.05
C LEU A 102 -11.95 16.01 24.45
N GLU A 103 -10.98 16.68 25.09
CA GLU A 103 -10.54 16.32 26.45
C GLU A 103 -11.73 16.33 27.43
N GLY A 104 -11.94 15.22 28.13
CA GLY A 104 -13.06 15.03 29.05
C GLY A 104 -14.40 14.74 28.38
N LYS A 105 -14.44 14.60 27.05
CA LYS A 105 -15.63 14.23 26.26
C LYS A 105 -15.45 12.89 25.55
N GLU A 106 -14.50 12.08 26.00
CA GLU A 106 -14.22 10.78 25.41
C GLU A 106 -15.43 9.84 25.62
N GLY A 107 -15.88 9.23 24.54
CA GLY A 107 -16.98 8.27 24.57
C GLY A 107 -16.46 6.83 24.43
N LYS A 108 -16.82 5.95 25.37
CA LYS A 108 -16.68 4.51 25.16
C LYS A 108 -17.83 4.02 24.30
N ARG A 109 -17.51 3.46 23.13
CA ARG A 109 -18.47 2.88 22.19
C ARG A 109 -18.17 1.40 22.01
N ASP A 110 -18.21 0.63 23.09
CA ASP A 110 -17.74 -0.76 23.11
C ASP A 110 -18.46 -1.64 22.07
N ASP A 111 -19.78 -1.50 21.93
CA ASP A 111 -20.59 -2.19 20.89
C ASP A 111 -20.12 -1.85 19.46
N TRP A 112 -19.74 -0.59 19.23
CA TRP A 112 -19.20 -0.16 17.94
C TRP A 112 -17.79 -0.71 17.70
N VAL A 113 -16.95 -0.73 18.72
CA VAL A 113 -15.61 -1.34 18.65
C VAL A 113 -15.72 -2.83 18.33
N GLU A 114 -16.63 -3.55 18.96
CA GLU A 114 -16.91 -4.96 18.66
C GLU A 114 -17.34 -5.15 17.20
N THR A 115 -18.25 -4.28 16.71
CA THR A 115 -18.66 -4.27 15.30
C THR A 115 -17.47 -4.08 14.36
N VAL A 116 -16.56 -3.14 14.67
CA VAL A 116 -15.34 -2.90 13.88
C VAL A 116 -14.44 -4.12 13.86
N LEU A 117 -14.20 -4.73 15.02
CA LEU A 117 -13.32 -5.91 15.12
C LEU A 117 -13.90 -7.13 14.40
N SER A 118 -15.22 -7.33 14.48
CA SER A 118 -15.93 -8.39 13.78
C SER A 118 -15.83 -8.22 12.26
N GLU A 119 -16.10 -7.02 11.72
CA GLU A 119 -15.94 -6.74 10.29
C GLU A 119 -14.49 -6.90 9.82
N LYS A 120 -13.53 -6.45 10.64
CA LYS A 120 -12.10 -6.62 10.37
C LYS A 120 -11.73 -8.09 10.24
N ALA A 121 -12.16 -8.93 11.19
CA ALA A 121 -11.90 -10.38 11.14
C ALA A 121 -12.54 -11.03 9.91
N ARG A 122 -13.81 -10.74 9.63
CA ARG A 122 -14.57 -11.29 8.50
C ARG A 122 -13.92 -10.95 7.15
N VAL A 123 -13.60 -9.68 6.93
CA VAL A 123 -13.00 -9.22 5.66
C VAL A 123 -11.57 -9.73 5.50
N ASN A 124 -10.75 -9.72 6.56
CA ASN A 124 -9.38 -10.23 6.50
C ASN A 124 -9.33 -11.74 6.25
N SER A 125 -10.30 -12.50 6.75
CA SER A 125 -10.43 -13.94 6.46
C SER A 125 -10.63 -14.17 4.96
N ARG A 126 -11.58 -13.46 4.33
CA ARG A 126 -11.82 -13.54 2.88
C ARG A 126 -10.60 -13.15 2.05
N ILE A 127 -9.91 -12.09 2.44
CA ILE A 127 -8.66 -11.66 1.79
C ILE A 127 -7.59 -12.76 1.91
N SER A 128 -7.44 -13.35 3.10
CA SER A 128 -6.46 -14.40 3.38
C SER A 128 -6.70 -15.67 2.57
N GLU A 129 -7.96 -16.06 2.40
CA GLU A 129 -8.37 -17.19 1.57
C GLU A 129 -8.11 -16.92 0.09
N LYS A 130 -8.59 -15.78 -0.43
CA LYS A 130 -8.53 -15.46 -1.86
C LYS A 130 -7.12 -15.18 -2.36
N LEU A 131 -6.30 -14.51 -1.55
CA LEU A 131 -5.00 -13.96 -1.95
C LEU A 131 -3.83 -14.61 -1.20
N ALA A 132 -4.00 -15.87 -0.76
CA ALA A 132 -3.05 -16.59 0.09
C ALA A 132 -1.60 -16.54 -0.46
N ALA A 133 -1.42 -16.75 -1.76
CA ALA A 133 -0.11 -16.76 -2.42
C ALA A 133 0.59 -15.40 -2.33
N GLN A 134 -0.06 -14.31 -2.77
CA GLN A 134 0.51 -12.97 -2.66
C GLN A 134 0.79 -12.59 -1.20
N LEU A 135 -0.11 -12.94 -0.28
CA LEU A 135 0.09 -12.67 1.14
C LEU A 135 1.24 -13.47 1.75
N ALA A 136 1.57 -14.65 1.23
CA ALA A 136 2.74 -15.42 1.67
C ALA A 136 4.04 -14.64 1.37
N TRP A 137 4.16 -14.11 0.15
CA TRP A 137 5.28 -13.28 -0.27
C TRP A 137 5.37 -11.95 0.49
N LEU A 138 4.25 -11.24 0.66
CA LEU A 138 4.21 -10.00 1.45
C LEU A 138 4.59 -10.24 2.92
N ARG A 139 4.14 -11.37 3.51
CA ARG A 139 4.51 -11.77 4.87
C ARG A 139 5.99 -12.10 4.98
N ALA A 140 6.58 -12.76 3.99
CA ALA A 140 8.03 -12.98 3.94
C ALA A 140 8.80 -11.65 3.96
N ILE A 141 8.42 -10.68 3.12
CA ILE A 141 9.04 -9.34 3.11
C ILE A 141 8.88 -8.65 4.46
N ARG A 142 7.65 -8.65 5.01
CA ARG A 142 7.35 -7.95 6.26
C ARG A 142 8.08 -8.54 7.45
N ALA A 143 8.26 -9.86 7.49
CA ALA A 143 8.92 -10.57 8.58
C ALA A 143 10.40 -10.20 8.72
N GLU A 144 11.05 -9.83 7.61
CA GLU A 144 12.47 -9.49 7.59
C GLU A 144 12.72 -7.98 7.61
N LEU A 145 11.85 -7.20 6.97
CA LEU A 145 11.99 -5.74 7.01
C LEU A 145 11.68 -5.24 8.44
N PRO A 146 12.54 -4.43 9.08
CA PRO A 146 12.27 -3.89 10.40
C PRO A 146 11.10 -2.90 10.37
N ARG A 147 10.49 -2.62 11.52
CA ARG A 147 9.27 -1.78 11.61
C ARG A 147 9.45 -0.36 11.08
N ASN A 148 10.66 0.18 11.17
CA ASN A 148 11.08 1.48 10.63
C ASN A 148 11.73 1.39 9.25
N GLY A 149 11.91 0.19 8.71
CA GLY A 149 12.39 -0.03 7.34
C GLY A 149 11.36 0.39 6.31
N ILE A 150 11.84 0.83 5.16
CA ILE A 150 11.01 1.43 4.10
C ILE A 150 10.70 0.36 3.06
N LEU A 151 9.42 0.17 2.78
CA LEU A 151 8.95 -0.55 1.60
C LEU A 151 8.64 0.46 0.50
N VAL A 152 9.18 0.24 -0.70
CA VAL A 152 8.71 0.88 -1.92
C VAL A 152 8.01 -0.18 -2.76
N ASP A 153 6.76 0.08 -3.12
CA ASP A 153 6.00 -0.80 -4.01
C ASP A 153 5.88 -0.23 -5.44
N GLU A 154 5.32 -1.06 -6.32
CA GLU A 154 5.14 -0.76 -7.73
C GLU A 154 3.74 -1.20 -8.18
N ILE A 155 3.31 -0.78 -9.37
CA ILE A 155 2.07 -1.22 -10.00
C ILE A 155 2.21 -2.65 -10.52
N THR A 156 2.00 -3.61 -9.62
CA THR A 156 2.05 -5.05 -9.86
C THR A 156 0.91 -5.74 -9.12
N GLN A 157 0.66 -7.02 -9.39
CA GLN A 157 -0.28 -7.82 -8.58
C GLN A 157 0.09 -7.75 -7.09
N MET A 158 1.38 -7.80 -6.77
CA MET A 158 1.89 -7.67 -5.41
C MET A 158 1.65 -6.28 -4.81
N GLY A 159 1.84 -5.20 -5.58
CA GLY A 159 1.64 -3.83 -5.12
C GLY A 159 0.17 -3.39 -5.07
N TYR A 160 -0.73 -4.14 -5.71
CA TYR A 160 -2.16 -4.01 -5.46
C TYR A 160 -2.54 -4.64 -4.12
N VAL A 161 -2.04 -5.83 -3.82
CA VAL A 161 -2.31 -6.53 -2.56
C VAL A 161 -1.62 -5.87 -1.37
N SER A 162 -0.43 -5.28 -1.53
CA SER A 162 0.30 -4.57 -0.45
C SER A 162 -0.55 -3.49 0.22
N ARG A 163 -1.44 -2.82 -0.53
CA ARG A 163 -2.32 -1.74 -0.05
C ARG A 163 -3.21 -2.13 1.12
N PHE A 164 -3.51 -3.42 1.26
CA PHE A 164 -4.32 -3.96 2.35
C PHE A 164 -3.74 -5.26 2.96
N GLY A 165 -2.66 -5.80 2.40
CA GLY A 165 -2.00 -7.03 2.83
C GLY A 165 -0.61 -6.83 3.43
N PHE A 166 -0.03 -5.62 3.35
CA PHE A 166 1.25 -5.31 3.97
C PHE A 166 1.04 -4.37 5.18
N PRO A 167 1.27 -4.83 6.43
CA PRO A 167 1.09 -3.98 7.59
C PRO A 167 2.21 -2.92 7.67
N SER A 168 1.79 -1.65 7.81
CA SER A 168 2.66 -0.50 8.04
C SER A 168 2.54 -0.02 9.48
N TYR A 169 3.67 0.28 10.10
CA TYR A 169 3.73 0.60 11.53
C TYR A 169 4.04 2.05 11.83
N LEU A 170 4.70 2.75 10.89
CA LEU A 170 5.15 4.12 11.04
C LEU A 170 4.84 4.94 9.77
N PRO A 171 4.60 6.25 9.88
CA PRO A 171 4.39 7.08 8.70
C PRO A 171 5.64 7.08 7.79
N ARG A 172 5.43 7.23 6.48
CA ARG A 172 6.50 7.37 5.48
C ARG A 172 7.43 6.14 5.36
N THR A 173 6.99 4.96 5.81
CA THR A 173 7.72 3.69 5.62
C THR A 173 7.10 2.81 4.54
N VAL A 174 6.00 3.22 3.92
CA VAL A 174 5.49 2.62 2.68
C VAL A 174 5.33 3.72 1.65
N VAL A 175 6.04 3.60 0.54
CA VAL A 175 6.04 4.56 -0.57
C VAL A 175 5.46 3.89 -1.79
N THR A 176 4.46 4.50 -2.42
CA THR A 176 3.75 3.92 -3.56
C THR A 176 3.74 4.86 -4.76
N PRO A 177 3.53 4.38 -6.00
CA PRO A 177 3.49 5.18 -7.23
C PRO A 177 2.38 6.26 -7.29
N GLY A 178 1.63 6.46 -6.22
CA GLY A 178 0.66 7.55 -6.09
C GLY A 178 -0.40 7.56 -7.19
N TYR A 179 -0.93 8.74 -7.49
CA TYR A 179 -2.07 8.92 -8.40
C TYR A 179 -1.81 8.39 -9.81
N GLN A 180 -0.66 8.73 -10.41
CA GLN A 180 -0.36 8.41 -11.80
C GLN A 180 -0.10 6.92 -12.03
N ALA A 181 0.31 6.18 -11.00
CA ALA A 181 0.52 4.74 -11.10
C ALA A 181 1.52 4.37 -12.23
N THR A 182 2.67 5.04 -12.26
CA THR A 182 3.70 4.92 -13.30
C THR A 182 4.48 3.61 -13.16
N LEU A 183 4.73 2.90 -14.27
CA LEU A 183 5.65 1.76 -14.33
C LEU A 183 7.12 2.24 -14.33
N GLY A 184 8.01 1.51 -13.64
CA GLY A 184 9.41 1.89 -13.46
C GLY A 184 9.63 2.90 -12.33
N TYR A 185 8.59 3.24 -11.58
CA TYR A 185 8.64 4.13 -10.43
C TYR A 185 9.40 3.51 -9.25
N GLY A 186 9.17 2.22 -8.98
CA GLY A 186 9.53 1.53 -7.75
C GLY A 186 11.03 1.52 -7.52
N TYR A 187 11.80 1.02 -8.50
CA TYR A 187 13.26 0.92 -8.36
C TYR A 187 13.93 2.30 -8.22
N ALA A 188 13.64 3.24 -9.13
CA ALA A 188 14.21 4.59 -9.07
C ALA A 188 13.84 5.35 -7.79
N THR A 189 12.59 5.23 -7.33
CA THR A 189 12.15 5.84 -6.06
C THR A 189 12.84 5.19 -4.86
N ALA A 190 13.00 3.87 -4.89
CA ALA A 190 13.66 3.14 -3.81
C ALA A 190 15.15 3.46 -3.71
N LEU A 191 15.82 3.74 -4.84
CA LEU A 191 17.19 4.24 -4.81
C LEU A 191 17.28 5.57 -4.06
N GLY A 192 16.42 6.54 -4.40
CA GLY A 192 16.38 7.81 -3.70
C GLY A 192 16.04 7.67 -2.21
N ALA A 193 15.10 6.77 -1.86
CA ALA A 193 14.76 6.49 -0.47
C ALA A 193 15.93 5.86 0.30
N ALA A 194 16.62 4.89 -0.29
CA ALA A 194 17.77 4.20 0.31
C ALA A 194 18.96 5.14 0.50
N ASP A 195 19.21 6.03 -0.47
CA ASP A 195 20.27 7.04 -0.35
C ASP A 195 19.95 8.11 0.70
N ALA A 196 18.70 8.58 0.75
CA ALA A 196 18.27 9.58 1.73
C ALA A 196 18.16 9.03 3.16
N ARG A 197 17.97 7.71 3.33
CA ARG A 197 17.73 7.04 4.62
C ARG A 197 18.59 5.78 4.79
N ARG A 198 19.91 5.95 4.67
CA ARG A 198 20.90 4.88 4.88
C ARG A 198 20.93 4.29 6.29
N ASP A 199 20.24 4.92 7.25
CA ASP A 199 20.09 4.44 8.62
C ASP A 199 19.06 3.30 8.79
N VAL A 200 18.23 3.05 7.77
CA VAL A 200 17.23 1.97 7.79
C VAL A 200 17.25 1.16 6.50
N PRO A 201 16.98 -0.16 6.56
CA PRO A 201 16.85 -0.96 5.35
C PRO A 201 15.70 -0.46 4.47
N VAL A 202 15.96 -0.44 3.16
CA VAL A 202 14.95 -0.16 2.13
C VAL A 202 14.80 -1.39 1.25
N VAL A 203 13.56 -1.85 1.13
CA VAL A 203 13.19 -2.94 0.23
C VAL A 203 12.25 -2.39 -0.83
N ASN A 204 12.59 -2.63 -2.09
CA ASN A 204 11.69 -2.44 -3.22
C ASN A 204 11.12 -3.79 -3.63
N PHE A 205 9.87 -3.83 -4.08
CA PHE A 205 9.47 -4.89 -5.00
C PHE A 205 8.81 -4.32 -6.25
N CYS A 206 9.08 -4.98 -7.36
CA CYS A 206 8.58 -4.63 -8.68
C CYS A 206 8.27 -5.88 -9.50
N GLY A 207 7.66 -5.67 -10.66
CA GLY A 207 7.46 -6.72 -11.66
C GLY A 207 8.64 -6.74 -12.62
N ASP A 208 8.85 -7.85 -13.30
CA ASP A 208 9.79 -8.00 -14.42
C ASP A 208 9.60 -6.93 -15.52
N GLY A 209 8.36 -6.67 -15.96
CA GLY A 209 8.10 -5.60 -16.92
C GLY A 209 8.33 -4.20 -16.36
N GLY A 210 8.13 -4.02 -15.05
CA GLY A 210 8.33 -2.75 -14.35
C GLY A 210 9.80 -2.38 -14.19
N ILE A 211 10.64 -3.33 -13.77
CA ILE A 211 12.07 -3.07 -13.57
C ILE A 211 12.78 -2.77 -14.89
N MET A 212 12.33 -3.34 -16.01
CA MET A 212 12.95 -3.11 -17.32
C MET A 212 12.90 -1.63 -17.79
N PHE A 213 12.04 -0.79 -17.21
CA PHE A 213 12.05 0.66 -17.45
C PHE A 213 13.27 1.38 -16.85
N THR A 214 13.85 0.81 -15.79
CA THR A 214 14.90 1.46 -14.98
C THR A 214 16.04 0.52 -14.61
N LEU A 215 16.18 -0.63 -15.30
CA LEU A 215 17.20 -1.63 -15.00
C LEU A 215 18.62 -1.06 -15.10
N ASN A 216 18.84 -0.10 -16.01
CA ASN A 216 20.10 0.61 -16.15
C ASN A 216 20.53 1.37 -14.88
N GLU A 217 19.59 1.71 -13.99
CA GLU A 217 19.88 2.39 -12.73
C GLU A 217 20.57 1.48 -11.70
N LEU A 218 20.73 0.18 -12.00
CA LEU A 218 21.68 -0.67 -11.27
C LEU A 218 23.10 -0.07 -11.30
N ALA A 219 23.50 0.58 -12.40
CA ALA A 219 24.77 1.29 -12.50
C ALA A 219 24.85 2.45 -11.49
N THR A 220 23.76 3.19 -11.32
CA THR A 220 23.64 4.29 -10.33
C THR A 220 23.76 3.75 -8.91
N ALA A 221 23.07 2.64 -8.62
CA ALA A 221 23.11 1.99 -7.31
C ALA A 221 24.55 1.58 -6.93
N VAL A 222 25.30 1.03 -7.89
CA VAL A 222 26.69 0.61 -7.68
C VAL A 222 27.62 1.80 -7.57
N LEU A 223 27.53 2.79 -8.47
CA LEU A 223 28.37 3.99 -8.44
C LEU A 223 28.29 4.74 -7.11
N HIS A 224 27.10 4.80 -6.52
CA HIS A 224 26.84 5.51 -5.26
C HIS A 224 26.78 4.58 -4.04
N GLU A 225 27.14 3.31 -4.18
CA GLU A 225 27.14 2.31 -3.11
C GLU A 225 25.82 2.33 -2.31
N ILE A 226 24.68 2.39 -3.01
CA ILE A 226 23.36 2.48 -2.38
C ILE A 226 22.91 1.07 -1.98
N PRO A 227 22.69 0.77 -0.67
CA PRO A 227 22.34 -0.56 -0.18
C PRO A 227 20.84 -0.85 -0.36
N LEU A 228 20.37 -0.82 -1.61
CA LEU A 228 18.98 -1.14 -1.95
C LEU A 228 18.83 -2.65 -2.19
N THR A 229 17.92 -3.29 -1.47
CA THR A 229 17.46 -4.66 -1.78
C THR A 229 16.17 -4.60 -2.61
N THR A 230 16.20 -5.13 -3.83
CA THR A 230 15.05 -5.16 -4.74
C THR A 230 14.58 -6.59 -5.01
N VAL A 231 13.28 -6.83 -4.91
CA VAL A 231 12.63 -8.10 -5.26
C VAL A 231 11.88 -7.96 -6.59
N VAL A 232 12.24 -8.75 -7.58
CA VAL A 232 11.57 -8.79 -8.89
C VAL A 232 10.66 -10.01 -8.94
N PHE A 233 9.35 -9.80 -8.88
CA PHE A 233 8.37 -10.85 -9.16
C PHE A 233 8.25 -11.02 -10.67
N SER A 234 8.75 -12.14 -11.18
CA SER A 234 8.91 -12.42 -12.62
C SER A 234 7.88 -13.46 -13.06
N ASP A 235 6.86 -13.04 -13.80
CA ASP A 235 5.83 -13.93 -14.36
C ASP A 235 5.89 -14.04 -15.89
N GLY A 236 6.78 -13.28 -16.53
CA GLY A 236 6.98 -13.22 -17.99
C GLY A 236 5.98 -12.34 -18.72
N HIS A 237 5.16 -11.56 -18.02
CA HIS A 237 4.05 -10.83 -18.62
C HIS A 237 3.76 -9.48 -17.95
N PHE A 238 3.08 -8.59 -18.67
CA PHE A 238 2.27 -7.56 -18.04
C PHE A 238 1.01 -8.18 -17.42
N GLY A 239 1.18 -8.96 -16.34
CA GLY A 239 0.16 -9.88 -15.80
C GLY A 239 -1.20 -9.23 -15.53
N ASN A 240 -1.23 -7.96 -15.12
CA ASN A 240 -2.48 -7.23 -14.93
C ASN A 240 -3.27 -7.01 -16.24
N VAL A 241 -2.58 -6.58 -17.30
CA VAL A 241 -3.18 -6.35 -18.62
C VAL A 241 -3.57 -7.69 -19.25
N ARG A 242 -2.73 -8.72 -19.06
CA ARG A 242 -3.02 -10.08 -19.53
C ARG A 242 -4.27 -10.66 -18.88
N GLY A 243 -4.43 -10.50 -17.57
CA GLY A 243 -5.63 -10.89 -16.84
C GLY A 243 -6.89 -10.19 -17.37
N LEU A 244 -6.82 -8.87 -17.59
CA LEU A 244 -7.94 -8.12 -18.18
C LEU A 244 -8.28 -8.60 -19.60
N GLN A 245 -7.28 -8.89 -20.44
CA GLN A 245 -7.46 -9.46 -21.77
C GLN A 245 -8.13 -10.84 -21.75
N ARG A 246 -7.76 -11.69 -20.78
CA ARG A 246 -8.46 -12.95 -20.55
C ARG A 246 -9.92 -12.73 -20.17
N ASP A 247 -10.16 -11.96 -19.13
CA ASP A 247 -11.47 -11.90 -18.46
C ASP A 247 -12.50 -11.08 -19.26
N HIS A 248 -12.06 -10.06 -20.00
CA HIS A 248 -12.95 -9.12 -20.70
C HIS A 248 -12.81 -9.12 -22.23
N TYR A 249 -11.77 -9.76 -22.79
CA TYR A 249 -11.48 -9.72 -24.23
C TYR A 249 -11.23 -11.12 -24.82
N GLN A 250 -11.91 -12.14 -24.28
CA GLN A 250 -11.93 -13.50 -24.83
C GLN A 250 -10.53 -14.15 -24.92
N GLY A 251 -9.59 -13.78 -24.05
CA GLY A 251 -8.22 -14.32 -24.11
C GLY A 251 -7.39 -13.81 -25.27
N ARG A 252 -7.77 -12.69 -25.90
CA ARG A 252 -6.98 -12.06 -26.95
C ARG A 252 -5.79 -11.32 -26.35
N PHE A 253 -4.67 -12.03 -26.21
CA PHE A 253 -3.43 -11.46 -25.69
C PHE A 253 -2.73 -10.60 -26.73
N ILE A 254 -2.51 -9.32 -26.41
CA ILE A 254 -1.85 -8.35 -27.28
C ILE A 254 -0.86 -7.56 -26.44
N ALA A 255 0.41 -7.60 -26.84
CA ALA A 255 1.51 -6.83 -26.23
C ALA A 255 1.62 -7.01 -24.70
N THR A 256 1.39 -8.24 -24.22
CA THR A 256 1.48 -8.57 -22.79
C THR A 256 2.59 -9.57 -22.46
N ASP A 257 3.18 -10.25 -23.44
CA ASP A 257 4.30 -11.15 -23.23
C ASP A 257 5.61 -10.37 -23.14
N LEU A 258 6.51 -10.82 -22.24
CA LEU A 258 7.82 -10.21 -22.04
C LEU A 258 8.93 -11.21 -22.37
N ALA A 259 9.98 -10.71 -23.02
CA ALA A 259 11.24 -11.42 -23.18
C ALA A 259 12.19 -10.97 -22.07
N ASN A 260 12.12 -11.62 -20.91
CA ASN A 260 12.95 -11.25 -19.76
C ASN A 260 14.40 -11.70 -19.96
N PRO A 261 15.39 -10.88 -19.55
CA PRO A 261 16.75 -11.35 -19.41
C PRO A 261 16.89 -12.27 -18.18
N ASP A 262 18.06 -12.88 -18.01
CA ASP A 262 18.44 -13.47 -16.73
C ASP A 262 18.76 -12.34 -15.74
N PHE A 263 17.78 -11.95 -14.91
CA PHE A 263 17.91 -10.80 -14.01
C PHE A 263 19.06 -10.94 -13.02
N VAL A 264 19.40 -12.18 -12.59
CA VAL A 264 20.54 -12.44 -11.71
C VAL A 264 21.84 -12.08 -12.41
N LYS A 265 22.04 -12.58 -13.64
CA LYS A 265 23.24 -12.27 -14.43
C LYS A 265 23.31 -10.80 -14.82
N CYS A 266 22.18 -10.17 -15.11
CA CYS A 266 22.13 -8.73 -15.36
C CYS A 266 22.60 -7.95 -14.13
N ALA A 267 22.12 -8.29 -12.93
CA ALA A 267 22.57 -7.65 -11.70
C ALA A 267 24.08 -7.80 -11.52
N GLU A 268 24.61 -9.02 -11.66
CA GLU A 268 26.04 -9.31 -11.56
C GLU A 268 26.87 -8.50 -12.58
N ALA A 269 26.38 -8.35 -13.82
CA ALA A 269 27.07 -7.57 -14.86
C ALA A 269 27.19 -6.07 -14.52
N PHE A 270 26.28 -5.52 -13.71
CA PHE A 270 26.39 -4.16 -13.19
C PHE A 270 27.24 -4.05 -11.92
N GLY A 271 27.61 -5.18 -11.28
CA GLY A 271 28.24 -5.20 -9.96
C GLY A 271 27.25 -5.22 -8.79
N THR A 272 25.98 -5.53 -9.05
CA THR A 272 24.94 -5.74 -8.03
C THR A 272 24.92 -7.21 -7.60
N GLN A 273 24.67 -7.49 -6.33
CA GLN A 273 24.49 -8.87 -5.87
C GLN A 273 23.21 -9.46 -6.49
N GLY A 274 23.36 -10.48 -7.34
CA GLY A 274 22.24 -11.22 -7.93
C GLY A 274 21.87 -12.44 -7.09
N LEU A 275 20.59 -12.55 -6.70
CA LEU A 275 20.05 -13.65 -5.91
C LEU A 275 18.75 -14.17 -6.53
N ARG A 276 18.39 -15.41 -6.18
CA ARG A 276 17.10 -16.01 -6.57
C ARG A 276 16.41 -16.64 -5.37
N ALA A 277 15.09 -16.55 -5.33
CA ALA A 277 14.22 -17.24 -4.39
C ALA A 277 12.98 -17.79 -5.11
N THR A 278 12.63 -19.03 -4.83
CA THR A 278 11.48 -19.74 -5.43
C THR A 278 10.37 -20.04 -4.43
N THR A 279 10.62 -19.80 -3.15
CA THR A 279 9.63 -19.94 -2.06
C THR A 279 9.66 -18.73 -1.11
N PRO A 280 8.58 -18.46 -0.35
CA PRO A 280 8.58 -17.40 0.65
C PRO A 280 9.70 -17.53 1.70
N ASP A 281 10.05 -18.75 2.12
CA ASP A 281 11.14 -18.97 3.08
C ASP A 281 12.52 -18.70 2.48
N GLU A 282 12.74 -19.08 1.21
CA GLU A 282 13.94 -18.68 0.48
C GLU A 282 14.02 -17.16 0.33
N LEU A 283 12.89 -16.49 0.05
CA LEU A 283 12.86 -15.03 -0.03
C LEU A 283 13.27 -14.40 1.31
N ARG A 284 12.82 -14.95 2.44
CA ARG A 284 13.27 -14.46 3.76
C ARG A 284 14.78 -14.58 3.93
N ALA A 285 15.36 -15.72 3.54
CA ALA A 285 16.80 -15.91 3.60
C ALA A 285 17.55 -14.91 2.71
N ARG A 286 17.09 -14.72 1.46
CA ARG A 286 17.69 -13.78 0.50
C ARG A 286 17.52 -12.32 0.92
N LEU A 287 16.42 -11.95 1.57
CA LEU A 287 16.22 -10.62 2.13
C LEU A 287 17.20 -10.33 3.27
N ARG A 288 17.45 -11.29 4.17
CA ARG A 288 18.48 -11.14 5.22
C ARG A 288 19.86 -10.96 4.61
N GLU A 289 20.18 -11.75 3.60
CA GLU A 289 21.44 -11.69 2.85
C GLU A 289 21.60 -10.32 2.17
N GLY A 290 20.59 -9.86 1.43
CA GLY A 290 20.63 -8.57 0.74
C GLY A 290 20.66 -7.36 1.66
N MET A 291 19.91 -7.37 2.76
CA MET A 291 19.94 -6.24 3.72
C MET A 291 21.22 -6.19 4.56
N ALA A 292 21.95 -7.30 4.66
CA ALA A 292 23.27 -7.35 5.31
C ALA A 292 24.41 -6.99 4.34
N HIS A 293 24.14 -6.99 3.04
CA HIS A 293 25.09 -6.60 2.01
C HIS A 293 25.23 -5.07 1.98
N ALA A 294 26.47 -4.58 1.90
CA ALA A 294 26.76 -3.14 1.88
C ALA A 294 26.41 -2.46 0.54
N GLY A 295 26.33 -3.25 -0.54
CA GLY A 295 25.96 -2.76 -1.87
C GLY A 295 24.52 -3.10 -2.25
N PRO A 296 24.12 -2.78 -3.49
CA PRO A 296 22.79 -3.13 -3.98
C PRO A 296 22.64 -4.65 -4.16
N THR A 297 21.41 -5.12 -3.99
CA THR A 297 21.02 -6.52 -4.17
C THR A 297 19.74 -6.61 -5.00
N LEU A 298 19.71 -7.51 -5.97
CA LEU A 298 18.53 -7.86 -6.75
C LEU A 298 18.19 -9.33 -6.51
N ILE A 299 16.96 -9.60 -6.08
CA ILE A 299 16.41 -10.92 -5.83
C ILE A 299 15.34 -11.20 -6.88
N GLU A 300 15.59 -12.13 -7.78
CA GLU A 300 14.56 -12.61 -8.70
C GLU A 300 13.68 -13.65 -8.00
N VAL A 301 12.36 -13.50 -8.16
CA VAL A 301 11.35 -14.44 -7.70
C VAL A 301 10.49 -14.86 -8.89
N PRO A 302 10.79 -16.02 -9.52
CA PRO A 302 9.92 -16.58 -10.55
C PRO A 302 8.57 -16.96 -9.94
N VAL A 303 7.48 -16.48 -10.52
CA VAL A 303 6.13 -16.75 -10.03
C VAL A 303 5.21 -17.16 -11.18
N GLY A 304 4.17 -17.93 -10.84
CA GLY A 304 3.06 -18.18 -11.74
C GLY A 304 2.05 -17.03 -11.71
N GLU A 305 0.89 -17.27 -12.31
CA GLU A 305 -0.20 -16.31 -12.25
C GLU A 305 -0.75 -16.18 -10.82
N PHE A 306 -0.97 -14.93 -10.40
CA PHE A 306 -1.61 -14.61 -9.14
C PHE A 306 -3.12 -14.40 -9.26
N ASN A 307 -3.85 -14.68 -8.17
CA ASN A 307 -5.27 -14.40 -8.08
C ASN A 307 -5.57 -12.90 -8.17
N SER A 308 -6.61 -12.53 -8.90
CA SER A 308 -7.04 -11.14 -9.05
C SER A 308 -7.46 -10.50 -7.70
N PRO A 309 -6.92 -9.31 -7.33
CA PRO A 309 -7.29 -8.58 -6.12
C PRO A 309 -8.47 -7.61 -6.33
N TRP A 310 -9.05 -7.55 -7.53
CA TRP A 310 -9.94 -6.45 -7.92
C TRP A 310 -11.20 -6.31 -7.07
N GLU A 311 -11.75 -7.41 -6.55
CA GLU A 311 -12.92 -7.36 -5.67
C GLU A 311 -12.68 -6.58 -4.36
N PHE A 312 -11.41 -6.43 -3.95
CA PHE A 312 -11.02 -5.69 -2.74
C PHE A 312 -10.53 -4.26 -3.04
N ILE A 313 -10.47 -3.86 -4.31
CA ILE A 313 -9.98 -2.55 -4.75
C ILE A 313 -11.08 -1.77 -5.45
N HIS A 314 -11.71 -2.39 -6.45
CA HIS A 314 -12.86 -1.87 -7.18
C HIS A 314 -14.15 -2.33 -6.51
N MET A 315 -14.30 -1.95 -5.24
CA MET A 315 -15.47 -2.31 -4.46
C MET A 315 -16.70 -1.53 -4.94
N PRO A 316 -17.87 -2.18 -5.05
CA PRO A 316 -19.08 -1.55 -5.55
C PRO A 316 -19.59 -0.47 -4.58
N ARG A 317 -20.48 0.39 -5.09
CA ARG A 317 -21.27 1.28 -4.26
C ARG A 317 -22.01 0.48 -3.19
N ASN A 318 -21.97 0.96 -1.95
CA ASN A 318 -22.64 0.32 -0.83
C ASN A 318 -23.39 1.30 0.08
N ARG A 319 -23.49 2.58 -0.32
CA ARG A 319 -24.25 3.58 0.39
C ARG A 319 -24.87 4.61 -0.56
N GLY A 320 -26.15 4.88 -0.36
CA GLY A 320 -26.94 5.70 -1.27
C GLY A 320 -27.20 4.99 -2.61
N LEU A 321 -28.17 5.52 -3.35
CA LEU A 321 -28.41 5.13 -4.75
C LEU A 321 -27.28 5.62 -5.66
#